data_AF-X1J744-F1
#
_entry.id   AF-X1J744-F1
#
_cell.length_a   1.000
_cell.length_b   1.000
_cell.length_c   1.000
_cell.angle_alpha   90.00
_cell.angle_beta   90.00
_cell.angle_gamma   90.00
#
_symmetry.space_group_name_H-M   'P 1'
#
loop_
_entity.id
_entity.type
_entity.pdbx_description
1 polymer ?
#
loop_
_entity_poly.entity_id
_entity_poly.type
_entity_poly.pdbx_seq_one_letter_code
_entity_poly.pdbx_strand_id
1 'polypeptide(L)'
;METILHQFKGFHGYDSECFIHIDDSDPGEILICFEDIGKGTPVTNFSEQLATKIIALKGWDPGKCRFFEYYGKRPEEADRIEYKWDGRVASEPEWKPIKPLESTNLFWNPHGRIFRS
;
A
#
# COMPACT_ATOMS: atom_id res chain seq x y z
N MET A 1 -2.59 -11.08 7.53
CA MET A 1 -1.78 -9.86 7.38
C MET A 1 -0.29 -10.22 7.41
N GLU A 2 0.40 -9.93 6.31
CA GLU A 2 1.85 -10.06 6.12
C GLU A 2 2.46 -8.65 6.09
N THR A 3 3.63 -8.45 6.72
CA THR A 3 4.39 -7.18 6.67
C THR A 3 5.80 -7.46 6.17
N ILE A 4 6.21 -6.74 5.14
CA ILE A 4 7.51 -6.93 4.46
C ILE A 4 8.28 -5.61 4.49
N LEU A 5 9.53 -5.62 4.95
CA LEU A 5 10.46 -4.51 4.72
C LEU A 5 10.98 -4.62 3.29
N HIS A 6 10.70 -3.62 2.47
CA HIS A 6 11.15 -3.57 1.09
C HIS A 6 12.25 -2.52 0.91
N GLN A 7 13.37 -2.95 0.35
CA GLN A 7 14.47 -2.07 -0.04
C GLN A 7 14.39 -1.79 -1.54
N PHE A 8 14.54 -0.53 -1.92
CA PHE A 8 14.54 -0.11 -3.32
C PHE A 8 15.51 1.02 -3.58
N LYS A 9 15.87 1.19 -4.85
CA LYS A 9 16.62 2.35 -5.33
C LYS A 9 15.62 3.41 -5.77
N GLY A 10 15.55 4.48 -5.00
CA GLY A 10 14.70 5.63 -5.28
C GLY A 10 15.27 6.54 -6.36
N PHE A 11 14.72 7.74 -6.46
CA PHE A 11 15.19 8.74 -7.44
C PHE A 11 16.69 9.03 -7.22
N HIS A 12 17.45 9.24 -8.30
CA HIS A 12 18.91 9.39 -8.27
C HIS A 12 19.71 8.23 -7.64
N GLY A 13 19.10 7.06 -7.41
CA GLY A 13 19.80 5.86 -6.91
C GLY A 13 20.01 5.82 -5.40
N TYR A 14 19.31 6.65 -4.63
CA TYR A 14 19.35 6.60 -3.17
C TYR A 14 18.75 5.30 -2.63
N ASP A 15 19.44 4.70 -1.65
CA ASP A 15 18.90 3.58 -0.87
C ASP A 15 17.67 4.06 -0.10
N SER A 16 16.55 3.41 -0.38
CA SER A 16 15.24 3.76 0.16
C SER A 16 14.57 2.51 0.72
N GLU A 17 13.73 2.70 1.73
CA GLU A 17 13.03 1.60 2.40
C GLU A 17 11.60 1.98 2.71
N CYS A 18 10.71 0.99 2.65
CA CYS A 18 9.33 1.11 3.09
C CYS A 18 8.82 -0.20 3.66
N PHE A 19 7.78 -0.16 4.48
CA PHE A 19 7.02 -1.36 4.78
C PHE A 19 5.91 -1.55 3.75
N ILE A 20 5.64 -2.82 3.45
CA ILE A 20 4.50 -3.25 2.64
C ILE A 20 3.65 -4.14 3.53
N HIS A 21 2.43 -3.72 3.81
CA HIS A 21 1.44 -4.52 4.52
C HIS A 21 0.46 -5.10 3.52
N ILE A 22 0.18 -6.39 3.67
CA ILE A 22 -0.68 -7.16 2.78
C ILE A 22 -1.72 -7.88 3.62
N ASP A 23 -3.00 -7.67 3.31
CA ASP A 23 -4.10 -8.50 3.78
C ASP A 23 -4.81 -9.14 2.58
N ASP A 24 -4.60 -10.44 2.41
CA ASP A 24 -5.20 -11.28 1.38
C ASP A 24 -6.17 -12.31 1.96
N SER A 25 -6.68 -12.06 3.18
CA SER A 25 -7.62 -12.96 3.86
C SER A 25 -9.00 -13.04 3.20
N ASP A 26 -9.39 -12.04 2.41
CA ASP A 26 -10.58 -12.05 1.57
C ASP A 26 -10.20 -12.27 0.09
N PRO A 27 -10.60 -13.40 -0.53
CA PRO A 27 -10.35 -13.65 -1.95
C PRO A 27 -11.04 -12.67 -2.93
N GLY A 28 -12.02 -11.91 -2.44
CA GLY A 28 -12.73 -10.87 -3.18
C GLY A 28 -12.06 -9.50 -3.13
N GLU A 29 -11.26 -9.23 -2.10
CA GLU A 29 -10.61 -7.94 -1.90
C GLU A 29 -9.27 -8.09 -1.16
N ILE A 30 -8.19 -7.73 -1.85
CA ILE A 30 -6.83 -7.79 -1.33
C ILE A 30 -6.38 -6.37 -0.99
N LEU A 31 -5.99 -6.13 0.26
CA LEU A 31 -5.53 -4.83 0.72
C LEU A 31 -4.00 -4.78 0.73
N ILE A 32 -3.43 -3.73 0.16
CA ILE A 32 -1.99 -3.51 0.08
C ILE A 32 -1.71 -2.08 0.54
N CYS A 33 -0.92 -1.92 1.59
CA CYS A 33 -0.54 -0.62 2.12
C CYS A 33 0.96 -0.43 2.08
N PHE A 34 1.40 0.73 1.62
CA PHE A 34 2.78 1.16 1.66
C PHE A 34 2.99 2.16 2.80
N GLU A 35 3.85 1.83 3.75
CA GLU A 35 4.22 2.72 4.84
C GLU A 35 5.60 3.31 4.58
N ASP A 36 5.64 4.65 4.49
CA ASP A 36 6.90 5.40 4.45
C ASP A 36 7.52 5.45 5.85
N ILE A 37 8.75 4.96 5.96
CA ILE A 37 9.50 4.94 7.23
C ILE A 37 10.53 6.06 7.33
N GLY A 38 10.50 7.03 6.41
CA GLY A 38 11.36 8.21 6.41
C GLY A 38 12.78 7.95 5.93
N LYS A 39 13.02 6.88 5.16
CA LYS A 39 14.35 6.52 4.64
C LYS A 39 14.40 6.55 3.12
N GLY A 40 15.10 7.55 2.58
CA GLY A 40 15.37 7.69 1.16
C GLY A 40 14.25 8.40 0.41
N THR A 41 13.88 7.86 -0.75
CA THR A 41 12.80 8.41 -1.60
C THR A 41 11.43 8.02 -1.03
N PRO A 42 10.48 8.96 -0.91
CA PRO A 42 9.12 8.66 -0.47
C PRO A 42 8.44 7.63 -1.37
N VAL A 43 7.60 6.78 -0.77
CA VAL A 43 6.88 5.72 -1.51
C VAL A 43 5.96 6.32 -2.57
N THR A 44 5.42 7.51 -2.33
CA THR A 44 4.63 8.29 -3.29
C THR A 44 5.25 8.30 -4.70
N ASN A 45 6.58 8.41 -4.79
CA ASN A 45 7.32 8.49 -6.05
C ASN A 45 7.67 7.12 -6.68
N PHE A 46 7.33 6.02 -6.01
CA PHE A 46 7.69 4.66 -6.40
C PHE A 46 6.50 3.69 -6.34
N SER A 47 5.31 4.18 -5.99
CA SER A 47 4.11 3.41 -5.68
C SER A 47 3.62 2.59 -6.88
N GLU A 48 3.61 3.15 -8.10
CA GLU A 48 3.27 2.45 -9.35
C GLU A 48 4.17 1.22 -9.58
N GLN A 49 5.46 1.37 -9.33
CA GLN A 49 6.46 0.35 -9.58
C GLN A 49 6.37 -0.75 -8.52
N LEU A 50 6.08 -0.40 -7.27
CA LEU A 50 5.77 -1.37 -6.21
C LEU A 50 4.49 -2.14 -6.51
N ALA A 51 3.41 -1.44 -6.85
CA ALA A 51 2.12 -2.06 -7.17
C ALA A 51 2.27 -3.06 -8.32
N THR A 52 2.92 -2.65 -9.41
CA THR A 52 3.23 -3.51 -10.57
C THR A 52 4.02 -4.75 -10.15
N LYS A 53 5.09 -4.58 -9.35
CA LYS A 53 5.93 -5.69 -8.89
C LYS A 53 5.16 -6.68 -8.02
N ILE A 54 4.38 -6.20 -7.06
CA ILE A 54 3.62 -7.06 -6.14
C ILE A 54 2.58 -7.87 -6.91
N ILE A 55 1.82 -7.23 -7.80
CA ILE A 55 0.84 -7.90 -8.66
C ILE A 55 1.50 -8.97 -9.51
N ALA A 56 2.64 -8.65 -10.14
CA ALA A 56 3.39 -9.61 -10.95
C ALA A 56 3.89 -10.81 -10.12
N LEU A 57 4.48 -10.54 -8.94
CA LEU A 57 5.05 -11.55 -8.06
C LEU A 57 3.99 -12.49 -7.47
N LYS A 58 2.86 -11.95 -7.02
CA LYS A 58 1.77 -12.73 -6.41
C LYS A 58 0.81 -13.33 -7.44
N GLY A 59 0.89 -12.88 -8.71
CA GLY A 59 0.03 -13.33 -9.80
C GLY A 59 -1.42 -12.85 -9.67
N TRP A 60 -1.68 -11.83 -8.86
CA TRP A 60 -3.01 -11.35 -8.54
C TRP A 60 -3.66 -10.59 -9.69
N ASP A 61 -4.98 -10.46 -9.60
CA ASP A 61 -5.78 -9.59 -10.45
C ASP A 61 -5.80 -8.18 -9.85
N PRO A 62 -5.25 -7.15 -10.54
CA PRO A 62 -5.27 -5.78 -10.03
C PRO A 62 -6.68 -5.28 -9.68
N GLY A 63 -7.73 -5.76 -10.35
CA GLY A 63 -9.11 -5.35 -10.09
C GLY A 63 -9.60 -5.72 -8.68
N LYS A 64 -9.00 -6.75 -8.07
CA LYS A 64 -9.26 -7.20 -6.70
C LYS A 64 -8.39 -6.52 -5.66
N CYS A 65 -7.39 -5.75 -6.06
CA CYS A 65 -6.46 -5.11 -5.15
C CYS A 65 -6.90 -3.69 -4.82
N ARG A 66 -6.68 -3.29 -3.57
CA ARG A 66 -6.84 -1.92 -3.08
C ARG A 66 -5.52 -1.47 -2.49
N PHE A 67 -5.05 -0.33 -2.95
CA PHE A 67 -3.74 0.20 -2.59
C PHE A 67 -3.89 1.43 -1.70
N PHE A 68 -2.97 1.56 -0.76
CA PHE A 68 -2.96 2.63 0.22
C PHE A 68 -1.54 3.11 0.45
N GLU A 69 -1.39 4.39 0.76
CA GLU A 69 -0.15 4.95 1.32
C GLU A 69 -0.42 5.41 2.74
N TYR A 70 0.50 5.10 3.64
CA TYR A 70 0.47 5.50 5.04
C TYR A 70 1.70 6.35 5.36
N TYR A 71 1.47 7.56 5.86
CA TYR A 71 2.52 8.57 6.07
C TYR A 71 3.02 8.66 7.51
N GLY A 72 2.42 7.93 8.44
CA GLY A 72 2.97 7.71 9.77
C GLY A 72 2.67 8.80 10.81
N LYS A 73 1.89 8.36 11.81
CA LYS A 73 1.77 8.74 13.24
C LYS A 73 0.34 8.56 13.70
N ARG A 74 -0.63 8.75 12.81
CA ARG A 74 -2.05 8.57 13.12
C ARG A 74 -2.81 7.90 12.00
N PRO A 75 -3.86 7.12 12.29
CA PRO A 75 -4.65 6.43 11.27
C PRO A 75 -5.20 7.36 10.19
N GLU A 76 -5.58 8.60 10.52
CA GLU A 76 -6.06 9.60 9.56
C GLU A 76 -5.04 10.04 8.50
N GLU A 77 -3.77 9.64 8.62
CA GLU A 77 -2.68 10.00 7.71
C GLU A 77 -2.47 8.90 6.66
N ALA A 78 -3.57 8.46 6.06
CA ALA A 78 -3.57 7.46 5.00
C ALA A 78 -4.36 7.96 3.79
N ASP A 79 -3.89 7.62 2.61
CA ASP A 79 -4.55 7.87 1.34
C ASP A 79 -4.80 6.55 0.62
N ARG A 80 -5.97 6.41 -0.02
CA ARG A 80 -6.19 5.35 -1.00
C ARG A 80 -5.54 5.77 -2.30
N ILE A 81 -4.75 4.88 -2.89
CA ILE A 81 -4.13 5.08 -4.19
C ILE A 81 -4.96 4.35 -5.23
N GLU A 82 -5.45 5.08 -6.22
CA GLU A 82 -6.04 4.51 -7.42
C GLU A 82 -5.02 4.59 -8.56
N TYR A 83 -4.89 3.51 -9.32
CA TYR A 83 -4.03 3.48 -10.51
C TYR A 83 -4.87 3.20 -11.74
N LYS A 84 -4.45 3.73 -12.88
CA LYS A 84 -4.78 3.12 -14.16
C LYS A 84 -3.94 1.87 -14.36
N TRP A 85 -4.55 0.84 -14.90
CA TRP A 85 -3.88 -0.43 -15.16
C TRP A 85 -3.88 -0.71 -16.67
N ASP A 86 -2.68 -0.88 -17.23
CA ASP A 86 -2.49 -1.51 -18.54
C ASP A 86 -2.05 -2.96 -18.32
N GLY A 87 -3.04 -3.86 -18.32
CA GLY A 87 -2.85 -5.25 -17.92
C GLY A 87 -2.42 -5.36 -16.45
N ARG A 88 -1.13 -5.59 -16.21
CA ARG A 88 -0.54 -5.74 -14.86
C ARG A 88 0.44 -4.61 -14.50
N VAL A 89 0.49 -3.56 -15.31
CA VAL A 89 1.34 -2.40 -15.08
C VAL A 89 0.48 -1.25 -14.57
N ALA A 90 0.82 -0.75 -13.38
CA ALA A 90 0.18 0.42 -12.78
C ALA A 90 0.76 1.71 -13.36
N SER A 91 -0.09 2.71 -13.55
CA SER A 91 0.29 4.05 -13.99
C SER A 91 -0.68 5.11 -13.47
N GLU A 92 -0.28 6.38 -13.51
CA GLU A 92 -1.14 7.54 -13.21
C GLU A 92 -1.82 7.44 -11.83
N PRO A 93 -1.05 7.41 -10.73
CA PRO A 93 -1.58 7.29 -9.39
C PRO A 93 -2.38 8.53 -9.00
N GLU A 94 -3.54 8.28 -8.40
CA GLU A 94 -4.38 9.30 -7.78
C GLU A 94 -4.56 8.97 -6.29
N TRP A 95 -4.13 9.89 -5.43
CA TRP A 95 -4.30 9.79 -3.99
C TRP A 95 -5.63 10.40 -3.58
N LYS A 96 -6.43 9.60 -2.88
CA LYS A 96 -7.74 9.98 -2.36
C LYS A 96 -7.71 9.87 -0.85
N PRO A 97 -7.88 10.99 -0.12
CA PRO A 97 -8.01 10.98 1.32
C PRO A 97 -9.08 10.01 1.76
N ILE A 98 -8.72 9.08 2.65
CA ILE A 98 -9.69 8.24 3.33
C ILE A 98 -10.09 8.86 4.65
N LYS A 99 -11.33 8.59 5.08
CA LYS A 99 -11.81 9.17 6.34
C LYS A 99 -11.05 8.53 7.51
N PRO A 100 -10.77 9.29 8.58
CA PRO A 100 -10.07 8.79 9.78
C PRO A 100 -10.61 7.47 10.36
N LEU A 101 -11.92 7.25 10.30
CA LEU A 101 -12.58 6.05 10.82
C LEU A 101 -12.40 4.81 9.92
N GLU A 102 -12.21 5.01 8.62
CA GLU A 102 -12.00 3.90 7.67
C GLU A 102 -10.55 3.42 7.78
N SER A 103 -9.61 4.35 7.88
CA SER A 103 -8.18 4.05 7.97
C SER A 103 -7.77 3.36 9.27
N THR A 104 -8.37 3.70 10.41
CA THR A 104 -8.18 2.97 11.68
C THR A 104 -8.47 1.48 11.52
N ASN A 105 -9.54 1.13 10.80
CA ASN A 105 -9.98 -0.25 10.70
C ASN A 105 -9.18 -1.07 9.68
N LEU A 106 -8.57 -0.41 8.69
CA LEU A 106 -7.84 -1.08 7.60
C LEU A 106 -6.45 -1.59 8.03
N PHE A 107 -5.70 -0.80 8.79
CA PHE A 107 -4.29 -1.09 9.08
C PHE A 107 -3.91 -0.99 10.56
N TRP A 108 -4.74 -0.33 11.38
CA TRP A 108 -4.41 -0.06 12.76
C TRP A 108 -5.16 -0.99 13.71
N ASN A 109 -4.52 -2.10 14.07
CA ASN A 109 -5.02 -2.98 15.12
C ASN A 109 -3.95 -3.17 16.20
N PRO A 110 -3.92 -2.34 17.26
CA PRO A 110 -2.97 -2.51 18.35
C PRO A 110 -3.16 -3.84 19.09
N HIS A 111 -4.27 -4.57 18.85
CA HIS A 111 -4.63 -5.79 19.57
C HIS A 111 -5.22 -6.93 18.71
N GLY A 112 -5.11 -6.89 17.38
CA GLY A 112 -5.52 -8.00 16.51
C GLY A 112 -6.98 -8.49 16.64
N ARG A 113 -7.94 -7.64 17.03
CA ARG A 113 -9.37 -8.02 17.03
C ARG A 113 -10.09 -7.48 15.81
N ILE A 114 -10.61 -8.41 15.04
CA ILE A 114 -11.52 -8.20 13.91
C ILE A 114 -12.87 -7.75 14.50
N PHE A 115 -13.35 -6.57 14.14
CA PHE A 115 -14.78 -6.26 14.21
C PHE A 115 -15.30 -6.20 12.78
N ARG A 116 -15.87 -7.32 12.32
CA ARG A 116 -16.79 -7.32 11.18
C ARG A 116 -18.15 -6.90 11.75
N SER A 117 -18.66 -5.74 11.33
CA SER A 117 -20.08 -5.41 11.44
C SER A 117 -20.81 -5.92 10.22
#